data_AF-A0A7H9DXK4-F1
#
_entry.id   AF-A0A7H9DXK4-F1
#
_cell.length_a   1.000
_cell.length_b   1.000
_cell.length_c   1.000
_cell.angle_alpha   90.00
_cell.angle_beta   90.00
_cell.angle_gamma   90.00
#
_symmetry.space_group_name_H-M   'P 1'
#
loop_
_entity.id
_entity.type
_entity.pdbx_description
1 polymer ?
#
loop_
_entity_poly.entity_id
_entity_poly.type
_entity_poly.pdbx_seq_one_letter_code
_entity_poly.pdbx_strand_id
1 'polypeptide(L)'
;MNQKYTSDDLSKALNISKRTAQRYIDKIFDKSNKEVSFEEDVFNILIQRHNNDNLTTDNDNGITEYFTEDEYIEFQKRLTEYPLLKKQLEDSKENLTTLLNELEYHKSAYTKQLILHEKLIESISEKAINERIMLDTIKQRNFIEAKEKGLDQ
;
A
#
# COMPACT_ATOMS: atom_id res chain seq x y z
N MET A 1 -26.63 -1.32 -33.56
CA MET A 1 -27.33 -2.60 -33.27
C MET A 1 -27.58 -3.33 -34.58
N ASN A 2 -27.02 -4.51 -34.77
CA ASN A 2 -27.22 -5.29 -36.00
C ASN A 2 -28.61 -5.95 -35.99
N GLN A 3 -29.53 -5.45 -36.81
CA GLN A 3 -30.82 -6.09 -37.07
C GLN A 3 -30.57 -7.46 -37.71
N LYS A 4 -31.11 -8.52 -37.10
CA LYS A 4 -31.02 -9.88 -37.62
C LYS A 4 -32.30 -10.20 -38.38
N TYR A 5 -32.16 -10.60 -39.63
CA TYR A 5 -33.26 -11.00 -40.51
C TYR A 5 -33.26 -12.52 -40.68
N THR A 6 -34.45 -13.11 -40.76
CA THR A 6 -34.66 -14.54 -40.93
C THR A 6 -35.07 -14.88 -42.37
N SER A 7 -35.04 -16.18 -42.71
CA SER A 7 -35.58 -16.67 -43.99
C SER A 7 -37.06 -16.32 -44.19
N ASP A 8 -37.81 -16.15 -43.10
CA ASP A 8 -39.23 -15.78 -43.13
C ASP A 8 -39.40 -14.33 -43.56
N ASP A 9 -38.54 -13.44 -43.06
CA ASP A 9 -38.53 -12.03 -43.43
C ASP A 9 -38.16 -11.84 -44.91
N LEU A 10 -37.19 -12.63 -45.39
CA LEU A 10 -36.83 -12.65 -46.81
C LEU A 10 -38.00 -13.14 -47.68
N SER A 11 -38.74 -14.16 -47.21
CA SER A 11 -39.90 -14.69 -47.92
C SER A 11 -41.01 -13.66 -48.05
N LYS A 12 -41.26 -12.87 -46.99
CA LYS A 12 -42.24 -11.78 -46.96
C LYS A 12 -41.81 -10.61 -47.84
N ALA A 13 -40.54 -10.22 -47.80
CA ALA A 13 -40.01 -9.09 -48.58
C ALA A 13 -40.05 -9.35 -50.09
N LEU A 14 -39.76 -10.58 -50.52
CA LEU A 14 -39.75 -10.96 -51.93
C LEU A 14 -41.08 -11.57 -52.40
N ASN A 15 -42.07 -11.70 -51.52
CA ASN A 15 -43.35 -12.36 -51.77
C ASN A 15 -43.19 -13.78 -52.38
N ILE A 16 -42.29 -14.57 -51.81
CA ILE A 16 -41.98 -15.96 -52.22
C ILE A 16 -42.22 -16.94 -51.08
N SER A 17 -42.31 -18.23 -51.39
CA SER A 17 -42.40 -19.25 -50.34
C SER A 17 -41.11 -19.30 -49.50
N LYS A 18 -41.24 -19.59 -48.21
CA LYS A 18 -40.10 -19.80 -47.29
C LYS A 18 -39.09 -20.83 -47.83
N ARG A 19 -39.58 -21.87 -48.52
CA ARG A 19 -38.75 -22.90 -49.17
C ARG A 19 -37.93 -22.31 -50.32
N THR A 20 -38.51 -21.42 -51.11
CA THR A 20 -37.82 -20.73 -52.20
C THR A 20 -36.75 -19.77 -51.64
N ALA A 21 -37.09 -19.04 -50.59
CA ALA A 21 -36.15 -18.16 -49.89
C ALA A 21 -34.94 -18.93 -49.34
N GLN A 22 -35.17 -20.09 -48.70
CA GLN A 22 -34.08 -20.94 -48.20
C GLN A 22 -33.20 -21.46 -49.33
N ARG A 23 -33.79 -21.91 -50.44
CA ARG A 23 -33.04 -22.37 -51.62
C ARG A 23 -32.15 -21.28 -52.22
N TYR A 24 -32.57 -20.01 -52.19
CA TYR A 24 -31.73 -18.91 -52.65
C TYR A 24 -30.55 -18.67 -51.70
N ILE A 25 -30.77 -18.74 -50.39
CA ILE A 25 -29.69 -18.66 -49.39
C ILE A 25 -28.70 -19.80 -49.60
N ASP A 26 -29.18 -21.03 -49.78
CA ASP A 26 -28.33 -22.21 -49.98
C ASP A 26 -27.57 -22.15 -51.31
N LYS A 27 -28.10 -21.49 -52.34
CA LYS A 27 -27.39 -21.29 -53.62
C LYS A 27 -26.21 -20.34 -53.46
N ILE A 28 -26.35 -19.33 -52.61
CA ILE A 28 -25.30 -18.34 -52.35
C ILE A 28 -24.10 -18.99 -51.64
N PHE A 29 -24.36 -19.97 -50.76
CA PHE A 29 -23.33 -20.67 -50.00
C PHE A 29 -23.25 -22.12 -50.46
N ASP A 30 -22.40 -22.39 -51.44
CA ASP A 30 -22.12 -23.77 -51.82
C ASP A 30 -21.19 -24.40 -50.76
N LYS A 31 -21.67 -25.50 -50.18
CA LYS A 31 -20.98 -26.29 -49.14
C LYS A 31 -20.44 -27.58 -49.73
N SER A 32 -19.88 -27.51 -50.93
CA SER A 32 -19.25 -28.64 -51.59
C SER A 32 -17.80 -28.78 -51.12
N ASN A 33 -17.52 -29.88 -50.42
CA ASN A 33 -16.25 -30.17 -49.71
C ASN A 33 -15.98 -29.22 -48.52
N LYS A 34 -14.90 -29.46 -47.77
CA LYS A 34 -14.62 -28.86 -46.44
C LYS A 34 -14.45 -27.32 -46.44
N GLU A 35 -14.74 -26.66 -47.55
CA GLU A 35 -14.58 -25.24 -47.81
C GLU A 35 -15.92 -24.65 -48.25
N VAL A 36 -16.24 -23.44 -47.77
CA VAL A 36 -17.47 -22.73 -48.14
C VAL A 36 -17.14 -21.80 -49.28
N SER A 37 -17.75 -22.00 -50.45
CA SER A 37 -17.62 -21.10 -51.60
C SER A 37 -18.89 -20.27 -51.78
N PHE A 38 -18.72 -19.00 -52.17
CA PHE A 38 -19.82 -18.07 -52.40
C PHE A 38 -19.49 -17.11 -53.55
N GLU A 39 -20.52 -16.48 -54.12
CA GLU A 39 -20.41 -15.57 -55.27
C GLU A 39 -19.63 -14.29 -54.92
N GLU A 40 -19.02 -13.67 -55.95
CA GLU A 40 -18.16 -12.47 -55.83
C GLU A 40 -18.87 -11.30 -55.13
N ASP A 41 -20.17 -11.13 -55.36
CA ASP A 41 -20.96 -10.07 -54.73
C ASP A 41 -20.97 -10.19 -53.20
N VAL A 42 -21.06 -11.42 -52.68
CA VAL A 42 -21.03 -11.68 -51.24
C VAL A 42 -19.63 -11.46 -50.68
N PHE A 43 -18.60 -11.83 -51.44
CA PHE A 43 -17.21 -11.55 -51.08
C PHE A 43 -16.95 -10.05 -50.94
N ASN A 44 -17.40 -9.25 -51.91
CA ASN A 44 -17.25 -7.80 -51.89
C ASN A 44 -18.01 -7.16 -50.72
N ILE A 45 -19.22 -7.63 -50.40
CA ILE A 45 -19.99 -7.17 -49.23
C ILE A 45 -19.25 -7.48 -47.92
N LEU A 46 -18.64 -8.66 -47.80
CA LEU A 46 -17.87 -9.05 -46.61
C LEU A 46 -16.62 -8.20 -46.44
N ILE A 47 -15.90 -7.90 -47.53
CA ILE A 47 -14.75 -6.98 -47.52
C ILE A 47 -15.19 -5.58 -47.09
N GLN A 48 -16.26 -5.05 -47.68
CA GLN A 48 -16.77 -3.72 -47.33
C GLN A 48 -17.17 -3.65 -45.86
N ARG A 49 -17.82 -4.68 -45.31
CA ARG A 49 -18.15 -4.74 -43.89
C ARG A 49 -16.91 -4.76 -43.01
N HIS A 50 -15.92 -5.58 -43.34
CA HIS A 50 -14.66 -5.63 -42.60
C HIS A 50 -13.91 -4.29 -42.62
N ASN A 51 -13.92 -3.60 -43.76
CA ASN A 51 -13.31 -2.28 -43.87
C ASN A 51 -14.09 -1.22 -43.08
N ASN A 52 -15.42 -1.30 -43.05
CA ASN A 52 -16.27 -0.42 -42.25
C ASN A 52 -16.18 -0.69 -40.74
N ASP A 53 -15.85 -1.92 -40.31
CA ASP A 53 -15.58 -2.25 -38.90
C ASP A 53 -14.19 -1.74 -38.45
N ASN A 54 -13.22 -1.68 -39.37
CA ASN A 54 -11.89 -1.11 -39.12
C ASN A 54 -11.82 0.40 -39.33
N LEU A 55 -12.89 1.02 -39.85
CA LEU A 55 -13.04 2.45 -39.77
C LEU A 55 -13.23 2.78 -38.28
N THR A 56 -12.20 3.38 -37.69
CA THR A 56 -12.35 4.16 -36.47
C THR A 56 -13.59 5.03 -36.65
N THR A 57 -14.43 5.12 -35.62
CA THR A 57 -15.52 6.09 -35.58
C THR A 57 -14.94 7.49 -35.73
N ASP A 58 -14.81 7.96 -36.97
CA ASP A 58 -14.20 9.25 -37.31
C ASP A 58 -15.11 10.44 -36.97
N ASN A 59 -16.19 10.23 -36.22
CA ASN A 59 -17.02 11.29 -35.67
C ASN A 59 -17.76 10.76 -34.44
N ASP A 60 -17.03 10.54 -33.37
CA ASP A 60 -17.62 10.83 -32.07
C ASP A 60 -17.44 12.34 -31.85
N ASN A 61 -18.54 13.10 -31.89
CA ASN A 61 -18.58 14.45 -31.31
C ASN A 61 -18.43 14.40 -29.77
N GLY A 62 -18.11 13.23 -29.20
CA GLY A 62 -17.56 13.08 -27.87
C GLY A 62 -16.13 13.61 -27.85
N ILE A 63 -15.95 14.77 -27.20
CA ILE A 63 -14.64 15.34 -26.89
C ILE A 63 -13.80 14.24 -26.23
N THR A 64 -12.89 13.63 -26.98
CA THR A 64 -11.92 12.71 -26.42
C THR A 64 -10.83 13.57 -25.79
N GLU A 65 -10.97 13.85 -24.49
CA GLU A 65 -9.90 14.49 -23.73
C GLU A 65 -8.75 13.49 -23.59
N TYR A 66 -7.75 13.66 -24.46
CA TYR A 66 -6.46 13.03 -24.24
C TYR A 66 -5.80 13.68 -23.03
N PHE A 67 -5.09 12.87 -22.23
CA PHE A 67 -4.19 13.43 -21.23
C PHE A 67 -3.25 14.43 -21.89
N THR A 68 -3.11 15.59 -21.27
CA THR A 68 -2.01 16.49 -21.56
C THR A 68 -0.68 15.81 -21.25
N GLU A 69 0.40 16.28 -21.86
CA GLU A 69 1.74 15.73 -21.63
C GLU A 69 2.10 15.73 -20.13
N ASP A 70 1.72 16.80 -19.43
CA ASP A 70 1.91 16.94 -17.99
C ASP A 70 1.14 15.89 -17.18
N GLU A 71 -0.11 15.62 -17.54
CA GLU A 71 -0.92 14.59 -16.87
C GLU A 71 -0.39 13.19 -17.11
N TYR A 72 0.15 12.92 -18.30
CA TYR A 72 0.77 11.63 -18.59
C TYR A 72 2.05 11.42 -17.77
N ILE A 73 2.87 12.47 -17.65
CA ILE A 73 4.06 12.47 -16.79
C ILE A 73 3.64 12.26 -15.32
N GLU A 74 2.62 12.96 -14.84
CA GLU A 74 2.14 12.80 -13.48
C GLU A 74 1.58 11.40 -13.22
N PHE A 75 0.83 10.85 -14.19
CA PHE A 75 0.32 9.50 -14.12
C PHE A 75 1.45 8.46 -14.04
N GLN A 76 2.50 8.62 -14.84
CA GLN A 76 3.69 7.77 -14.75
C GLN A 76 4.35 7.87 -13.38
N LYS A 77 4.53 9.07 -12.83
CA LYS A 77 5.07 9.27 -11.47
C LYS A 77 4.21 8.60 -10.40
N ARG A 78 2.88 8.67 -10.54
CA ARG A 78 1.95 8.02 -9.61
C ARG A 78 2.05 6.48 -9.67
N LEU A 79 2.39 5.92 -10.83
CA LEU A 79 2.59 4.48 -11.01
C LEU A 79 3.94 4.00 -10.47
N THR A 80 5.00 4.79 -10.63
CA THR A 80 6.38 4.33 -10.35
C THR A 80 6.97 4.94 -9.08
N GLU A 81 6.97 6.27 -8.98
CA GLU A 81 7.67 7.01 -7.92
C GLU A 81 6.86 7.05 -6.62
N TYR A 82 5.56 7.30 -6.70
CA TYR A 82 4.72 7.50 -5.50
C TYR A 82 4.60 6.25 -4.63
N PRO A 83 4.47 5.02 -5.18
CA PRO A 83 4.47 3.81 -4.37
C PRO A 83 5.81 3.59 -3.65
N LEU A 84 6.92 3.88 -4.32
CA LEU A 84 8.26 3.80 -3.74
C LEU A 84 8.40 4.80 -2.58
N LEU A 85 8.01 6.05 -2.82
CA LEU A 85 8.07 7.12 -1.82
C LEU A 85 7.17 6.81 -0.62
N LYS A 86 5.97 6.28 -0.86
CA LYS A 86 5.05 5.84 0.20
C LYS A 86 5.67 4.75 1.05
N LYS A 87 6.32 3.76 0.43
CA LYS A 87 7.01 2.69 1.14
C LYS A 87 8.15 3.24 2.00
N GLN A 88 9.01 4.09 1.43
CA GLN A 88 10.11 4.73 2.16
C GLN A 88 9.60 5.56 3.36
N LEU A 89 8.48 6.26 3.19
CA LEU A 89 7.87 7.02 4.28
C LEU A 89 7.38 6.10 5.40
N GLU A 90 6.78 4.95 5.06
CA GLU A 90 6.30 4.00 6.04
C GLU A 90 7.46 3.32 6.79
N ASP A 91 8.50 2.89 6.06
CA ASP A 91 9.73 2.34 6.64
C ASP A 91 10.39 3.36 7.58
N SER A 92 10.42 4.65 7.19
CA SER A 92 10.95 5.73 8.03
C SER A 92 10.15 5.92 9.32
N LYS A 93 8.81 5.83 9.26
CA LYS A 93 7.97 5.90 10.46
C LYS A 93 8.22 4.74 11.41
N GLU A 94 8.36 3.52 10.89
CA GLU A 94 8.67 2.34 11.71
C GLU A 94 10.04 2.45 12.38
N ASN A 95 11.03 2.99 11.68
CA ASN A 95 12.33 3.27 12.27
C ASN A 95 12.22 4.32 13.40
N LEU A 96 11.43 5.38 13.20
CA LEU A 96 11.21 6.41 14.22
C LEU A 96 10.50 5.85 15.45
N THR A 97 9.49 5.00 15.29
CA THR A 97 8.80 4.38 16.44
C THR A 97 9.74 3.47 17.23
N THR A 98 10.58 2.70 16.53
CA THR A 98 11.60 1.85 17.17
C THR A 98 12.59 2.68 17.96
N LEU A 99 13.13 3.75 17.38
CA LEU A 99 14.05 4.68 18.06
C LEU A 99 13.42 5.35 19.28
N LEU A 100 12.13 5.72 19.19
CA LEU A 100 11.41 6.29 20.33
C LEU A 100 11.29 5.28 21.48
N ASN A 101 10.98 4.02 21.18
CA ASN A 101 10.90 2.96 22.19
C ASN A 101 12.27 2.71 22.85
N GLU A 102 13.35 2.70 22.06
CA GLU A 102 14.71 2.58 22.58
C GLU A 102 15.06 3.74 23.50
N LEU A 103 14.76 4.98 23.11
CA LEU A 103 14.97 6.16 23.94
C LEU A 103 14.19 6.10 25.25
N GLU A 104 12.95 5.63 25.22
CA GLU A 104 12.13 5.46 26.43
C GLU A 104 12.73 4.39 27.35
N TYR A 105 13.16 3.26 26.79
CA TYR A 105 13.87 2.22 27.54
C TYR A 105 15.14 2.78 28.20
N HIS A 106 15.99 3.47 27.44
CA HIS A 106 17.21 4.06 27.96
C HIS A 106 16.92 5.10 29.05
N LYS A 107 15.93 5.98 28.84
CA LYS A 107 15.50 6.95 29.85
C LYS A 107 15.08 6.26 31.15
N SER A 108 14.25 5.21 31.06
CA SER A 108 13.84 4.43 32.23
C SER A 108 15.02 3.77 32.94
N ALA A 109 15.96 3.20 32.19
CA ALA A 109 17.17 2.59 32.74
C ALA A 109 18.04 3.62 33.46
N TYR A 110 18.26 4.80 32.87
CA TYR A 110 19.00 5.90 33.49
C TYR A 110 18.31 6.41 34.75
N THR A 111 16.99 6.57 34.75
CA THR A 111 16.25 6.97 35.96
C THR A 111 16.42 5.95 37.09
N LYS A 112 16.35 4.65 36.79
CA LYS A 112 16.61 3.60 37.79
C LYS A 112 18.04 3.68 38.33
N GLN A 113 19.02 3.90 37.45
CA GLN A 113 20.41 4.05 37.85
C GLN A 113 20.61 5.29 38.74
N LEU A 114 19.96 6.41 38.42
CA LEU A 114 20.00 7.63 39.23
C LEU A 114 19.46 7.37 40.64
N ILE A 115 18.29 6.74 40.75
CA ILE A 115 17.69 6.40 42.05
C ILE A 115 18.62 5.49 42.88
N LEU A 116 19.31 4.54 42.24
CA LEU A 116 20.27 3.69 42.94
C LEU A 116 21.46 4.49 43.48
N HIS A 117 22.00 5.42 42.68
CA HIS A 117 23.09 6.29 43.12
C HIS A 117 22.67 7.24 44.24
N GLU A 118 21.47 7.82 44.16
CA GLU A 118 20.90 8.65 45.22
C GLU A 118 20.81 7.89 46.55
N LYS A 119 20.23 6.68 46.52
CA LYS A 119 20.15 5.81 47.72
C LYS A 119 21.51 5.42 48.28
N LEU A 120 22.49 5.18 47.40
CA LEU A 120 23.85 4.87 47.83
C LEU A 120 24.47 6.07 48.57
N ILE A 121 24.33 7.28 48.01
CA ILE A 121 24.82 8.52 48.62
C ILE A 121 24.15 8.74 49.98
N GLU A 122 22.83 8.56 50.07
CA GLU A 122 22.07 8.64 51.32
C GLU A 122 22.63 7.66 52.36
N SER A 123 22.81 6.39 51.98
CA SER A 123 23.33 5.35 52.91
C SER A 123 24.74 5.65 53.42
N ILE A 124 25.62 6.21 52.56
CA ILE A 124 26.98 6.59 52.95
C ILE A 124 26.94 7.79 53.90
N SER A 125 26.08 8.77 53.60
CA SER A 125 25.89 9.96 54.45
C SER A 125 25.37 9.57 55.84
N GLU A 126 24.34 8.72 55.91
CA GLU A 126 23.80 8.18 57.16
C GLU A 126 24.87 7.43 57.95
N LYS A 127 25.63 6.55 57.28
CA LYS A 127 26.73 5.82 57.92
C LYS A 127 27.77 6.76 58.51
N ALA A 128 28.20 7.79 57.78
CA ALA A 128 29.17 8.76 58.25
C ALA A 128 28.67 9.56 59.47
N ILE A 129 27.39 9.95 59.49
CA ILE A 129 26.77 10.62 60.63
C ILE A 129 26.75 9.69 61.85
N ASN A 130 26.33 8.44 61.67
CA ASN A 130 26.26 7.46 62.76
C ASN A 130 27.65 7.15 63.34
N GLU A 131 28.67 6.98 62.50
CA GLU A 131 30.06 6.79 62.95
C GLU A 131 30.55 8.00 63.77
N ARG A 132 30.24 9.22 63.36
CA ARG A 132 30.58 10.44 64.11
C ARG A 132 29.90 10.46 65.48
N ILE A 133 28.60 10.19 65.54
CA ILE A 133 27.84 10.15 66.80
C ILE A 133 28.43 9.08 67.74
N MET A 134 28.78 7.90 67.20
CA MET A 134 29.40 6.83 67.97
C MET A 134 30.75 7.24 68.54
N LEU A 135 31.61 7.87 67.73
CA LEU A 135 32.91 8.38 68.15
C LEU A 135 32.77 9.44 69.26
N ASP A 136 31.84 10.38 69.11
CA ASP A 136 31.59 11.41 70.12
C ASP A 136 31.07 10.79 71.42
N THR A 137 30.21 9.79 71.34
CA THR A 137 29.71 9.03 72.51
C THR A 137 30.84 8.29 73.22
N ILE A 138 31.73 7.63 72.48
CA ILE A 138 32.90 6.94 73.05
C ILE A 138 33.84 7.95 73.72
N LYS A 139 34.14 9.08 73.07
CA LYS A 139 34.97 10.14 73.66
C LYS A 139 34.38 10.67 74.96
N GLN A 140 33.06 10.92 75.00
CA GLN A 140 32.36 11.36 76.21
C GLN A 140 32.45 10.31 77.33
N ARG A 141 32.20 9.03 77.02
CA ARG A 141 32.33 7.94 78.00
C ARG A 141 33.75 7.84 78.56
N ASN A 142 34.75 7.84 77.69
CA ASN A 142 36.15 7.77 78.09
C ASN A 142 36.54 8.96 78.97
N PHE A 143 36.07 10.17 78.64
CA PHE A 143 36.30 11.36 79.45
C PHE A 143 35.68 11.23 80.85
N ILE A 144 34.43 10.76 80.94
CA ILE A 144 33.75 10.51 82.21
C ILE A 144 34.52 9.45 83.02
N GLU A 145 34.89 8.33 82.41
CA GLU A 145 35.62 7.24 83.06
C GLU A 145 37.01 7.67 83.56
N ALA A 146 37.75 8.44 82.77
CA ALA A 146 39.04 8.99 83.18
C ALA A 146 38.90 9.90 84.40
N LYS A 147 37.87 10.76 84.41
CA LYS A 147 37.55 11.64 85.53
C LYS A 147 37.13 10.89 86.79
N GLU A 148 36.33 9.82 86.66
CA GLU A 148 35.94 8.96 87.78
C GLU A 148 37.14 8.21 88.39
N LYS A 149 38.12 7.84 87.56
CA LYS A 149 39.32 7.11 87.98
C LYS A 149 40.48 8.02 88.41
N GLY A 150 40.34 9.35 88.30
CA GLY A 150 41.42 10.30 88.57
C GLY A 150 42.62 10.16 87.62
N LEU A 151 42.37 9.66 86.41
CA LEU A 151 43.37 9.48 85.33
C LEU A 151 43.42 10.71 84.40
N ASP A 152 42.75 11.80 84.77
CA ASP A 152 42.60 13.04 84.01
C ASP A 152 43.64 14.13 84.36
N GLN A 153 44.71 13.76 85.08
CA GLN A 153 45.85 14.64 85.40
C GLN A 153 46.93 14.64 84.32
#